data_AF-A0A2G5BKF2-F1
#
_entry.id   AF-A0A2G5BKF2-F1
#
_cell.length_a   1.000
_cell.length_b   1.000
_cell.length_c   1.000
_cell.angle_alpha   90.00
_cell.angle_beta   90.00
_cell.angle_gamma   90.00
#
_symmetry.space_group_name_H-M   'P 1'
#
loop_
_entity.id
_entity.type
_entity.pdbx_description
1 polymer ?
#
loop_
_entity_poly.entity_id
_entity_poly.type
_entity_poly.pdbx_seq_one_letter_code
_entity_poly.pdbx_strand_id
1 'polypeptide(L)'
;SSTAAMEYKQQHPRKLRRLPRVDVGASAAEQAVSNILYYTPIAPKLQTERHILDCLAQDEPGVLSRVTGIMAARGFNIDTLVASKTEVPGLSRMTLVLKGPAIIMEQAKKQLEDLVPIWAVLDYSHTQIIERESLLVKVSIAKPEIQDDQVTADAHAASDAHTAPDAAFLDSQERLRALRQLADLFSGQVLDVSHNTVVVSLNAKSDRIDAFLKLVRPFGILEAVRSGLMAMPRSGSGTMFESEQAAPHATINHDDAPDLSNLPP
;
A
#
# COMPACT_ATOMS: atom_id res chain seq x y z
N SER A 1 -22.99 8.04 -67.56
CA SER A 1 -22.50 9.41 -67.28
C SER A 1 -21.72 9.45 -65.99
N SER A 2 -20.42 9.17 -66.06
CA SER A 2 -19.52 9.12 -64.89
C SER A 2 -19.01 10.52 -64.48
N THR A 3 -19.26 11.53 -65.30
CA THR A 3 -18.90 12.94 -65.08
C THR A 3 -19.89 13.67 -64.15
N ALA A 4 -21.17 13.29 -64.17
CA ALA A 4 -22.23 13.93 -63.39
C ALA A 4 -22.03 13.79 -61.85
N ALA A 5 -21.42 12.69 -61.40
CA ALA A 5 -21.15 12.46 -59.98
C ALA A 5 -19.98 13.33 -59.45
N MET A 6 -18.98 13.64 -60.28
CA MET A 6 -17.92 14.58 -59.92
C MET A 6 -18.45 16.01 -59.87
N GLU A 7 -19.28 16.40 -60.83
CA GLU A 7 -19.93 17.71 -60.86
C GLU A 7 -20.81 17.93 -59.63
N TYR A 8 -21.61 16.94 -59.23
CA TYR A 8 -22.43 17.01 -58.02
C TYR A 8 -21.60 17.19 -56.74
N LYS A 9 -20.46 16.50 -56.63
CA LYS A 9 -19.55 16.57 -55.47
C LYS A 9 -18.73 17.87 -55.43
N GLN A 10 -18.50 18.49 -56.59
CA GLN A 10 -17.91 19.82 -56.72
C GLN A 10 -18.90 20.94 -56.39
N GLN A 11 -20.17 20.79 -56.80
CA GLN A 11 -21.24 21.75 -56.53
C GLN A 11 -21.77 21.67 -55.09
N HIS A 12 -21.64 20.50 -54.44
CA HIS A 12 -22.01 20.29 -53.04
C HIS A 12 -20.77 19.90 -52.23
N PRO A 13 -19.82 20.84 -51.99
CA PRO A 13 -18.70 20.58 -51.11
C PRO A 13 -19.28 20.23 -49.74
N ARG A 14 -19.10 18.97 -49.30
CA ARG A 14 -19.50 18.54 -47.97
C ARG A 14 -18.82 19.49 -46.98
N LYS A 15 -19.61 20.36 -46.34
CA LYS A 15 -19.16 21.27 -45.30
C LYS A 15 -18.64 20.38 -44.17
N LEU A 16 -17.34 20.13 -44.16
CA LEU A 16 -16.70 19.33 -43.12
C LEU A 16 -17.07 19.98 -41.79
N ARG A 17 -17.78 19.23 -40.93
CA ARG A 17 -18.06 19.69 -39.56
C ARG A 17 -16.70 19.92 -38.91
N ARG A 18 -16.38 21.17 -38.58
CA ARG A 18 -15.13 21.49 -37.89
C ARG A 18 -15.23 20.85 -36.51
N LEU A 19 -14.37 19.86 -36.27
CA LEU A 19 -14.19 19.34 -34.92
C LEU A 19 -13.60 20.46 -34.06
N PRO A 20 -14.06 20.66 -32.82
CA PRO A 20 -13.38 21.54 -31.89
C PRO A 20 -11.93 21.06 -31.76
N ARG A 21 -10.97 21.91 -32.14
CA ARG A 21 -9.56 21.64 -31.90
C ARG A 21 -9.32 21.84 -30.42
N VAL A 22 -8.92 20.76 -29.74
CA VAL A 22 -8.34 20.87 -28.41
C VAL A 22 -6.89 21.24 -28.64
N ASP A 23 -6.60 22.54 -28.60
CA ASP A 23 -5.23 23.03 -28.60
C ASP A 23 -4.64 22.69 -27.22
N VAL A 24 -3.98 21.53 -27.12
CA VAL A 24 -3.17 21.18 -25.96
C VAL A 24 -1.96 22.11 -26.02
N GLY A 25 -2.07 23.27 -25.38
CA GLY A 25 -1.00 24.27 -25.38
C GLY A 25 0.33 23.59 -25.00
N ALA A 26 1.34 23.74 -25.85
CA ALA A 26 2.69 23.29 -25.52
C ALA A 26 3.11 24.07 -24.27
N SER A 27 3.08 23.41 -23.11
CA SER A 27 3.50 24.01 -21.85
C SER A 27 4.93 24.54 -22.06
N ALA A 28 5.10 25.86 -21.98
CA ALA A 28 6.43 26.46 -22.01
C ALA A 28 7.29 25.78 -20.93
N ALA A 29 8.59 25.65 -21.17
CA ALA A 29 9.49 24.96 -20.25
C ALA A 29 9.38 25.51 -18.82
N GLU A 30 9.15 26.82 -18.66
CA GLU A 30 8.92 27.50 -17.39
C GLU A 30 7.68 26.98 -16.64
N GLN A 31 6.56 26.79 -17.34
CA GLN A 31 5.33 26.28 -16.75
C GLN A 31 5.47 24.80 -16.37
N ALA A 32 6.21 24.02 -17.15
CA ALA A 32 6.53 22.63 -16.82
C ALA A 32 7.39 22.55 -15.54
N VAL A 33 8.43 23.39 -15.44
CA VAL A 33 9.29 23.46 -14.24
C VAL A 33 8.48 23.89 -13.01
N SER A 34 7.62 24.91 -13.15
CA SER A 34 6.75 25.36 -12.05
C SER A 34 5.82 24.25 -11.56
N ASN A 35 5.20 23.51 -12.49
CA ASN A 35 4.35 22.36 -12.14
C ASN A 35 5.14 21.28 -11.40
N ILE A 36 6.35 20.94 -11.85
CA ILE A 36 7.18 19.93 -11.18
C ILE A 36 7.51 20.37 -9.75
N LEU A 37 7.99 21.59 -9.57
CA LEU A 37 8.36 22.10 -8.24
C LEU A 37 7.15 22.17 -7.30
N TYR A 38 5.97 22.49 -7.83
CA TYR A 38 4.74 22.57 -7.04
C TYR A 38 4.20 21.20 -6.61
N TYR A 39 4.21 20.21 -7.51
CA TYR A 39 3.67 18.86 -7.23
C TYR A 39 4.69 17.87 -6.66
N THR A 40 5.98 18.26 -6.54
CA THR A 40 6.99 17.40 -5.91
C THR A 40 6.77 17.39 -4.39
N PRO A 41 6.45 16.24 -3.78
CA PRO A 41 6.23 16.17 -2.35
C PRO A 41 7.53 16.42 -1.58
N ILE A 42 7.47 17.29 -0.57
CA ILE A 42 8.59 17.51 0.35
C ILE A 42 8.71 16.28 1.27
N ALA A 43 9.91 15.73 1.41
CA ALA A 43 10.14 14.58 2.29
C ALA A 43 9.73 14.91 3.74
N PRO A 44 8.88 14.09 4.37
CA PRO A 44 8.47 14.32 5.76
C PRO A 44 9.67 14.19 6.71
N LYS A 45 9.78 15.10 7.69
CA LYS A 45 10.85 15.12 8.70
C LYS A 45 10.49 14.21 9.89
N LEU A 46 11.47 13.41 10.32
CA LEU A 46 11.42 12.40 11.40
C LEU A 46 10.42 11.26 11.19
N GLN A 47 10.89 10.17 10.57
CA GLN A 47 10.21 8.89 10.63
C GLN A 47 10.75 8.12 11.83
N THR A 48 9.89 7.78 12.79
CA THR A 48 10.20 6.71 13.75
C THR A 48 10.44 5.43 12.97
N GLU A 49 11.57 4.76 13.21
CA GLU A 49 11.90 3.53 12.51
C GLU A 49 10.85 2.45 12.81
N ARG A 50 10.42 1.78 11.74
CA ARG A 50 9.49 0.67 11.78
C ARG A 50 10.32 -0.60 11.87
N HIS A 51 10.12 -1.37 12.93
CA HIS A 51 10.81 -2.63 13.17
C HIS A 51 9.85 -3.79 13.02
N ILE A 52 10.32 -4.86 12.38
CA ILE A 52 9.52 -6.06 12.11
C ILE A 52 10.19 -7.23 12.81
N LEU A 53 9.55 -7.74 13.85
CA LEU A 53 10.02 -8.88 14.61
C LEU A 53 9.15 -10.10 14.27
N ASP A 54 9.79 -11.23 14.01
CA ASP A 54 9.11 -12.51 13.77
C ASP A 54 9.44 -13.48 14.88
N CYS A 55 8.43 -13.86 15.67
CA CYS A 55 8.60 -14.76 16.81
C CYS A 55 8.15 -16.17 16.41
N LEU A 56 9.03 -17.15 16.61
CA LEU A 56 8.69 -18.56 16.51
C LEU A 56 8.27 -19.03 17.89
N ALA A 57 6.98 -19.37 18.05
CA ALA A 57 6.39 -19.66 19.33
C ALA A 57 5.73 -21.05 19.32
N GLN A 58 5.75 -21.72 20.46
CA GLN A 58 5.00 -22.96 20.66
C GLN A 58 3.49 -22.65 20.64
N ASP A 59 2.71 -23.45 19.91
CA ASP A 59 1.26 -23.29 19.81
C ASP A 59 0.58 -23.87 21.06
N GLU A 60 0.67 -23.13 22.17
CA GLU A 60 0.01 -23.43 23.44
C GLU A 60 -1.00 -22.35 23.85
N PRO A 61 -2.06 -22.71 24.58
CA PRO A 61 -3.03 -21.74 25.09
C PRO A 61 -2.36 -20.63 25.91
N GLY A 62 -2.69 -19.38 25.61
CA GLY A 62 -2.22 -18.21 26.36
C GLY A 62 -0.89 -17.60 25.89
N VAL A 63 -0.20 -18.21 24.92
CA VAL A 63 1.05 -17.65 24.35
C VAL A 63 0.83 -16.27 23.76
N LEU A 64 -0.25 -16.09 22.97
CA LEU A 64 -0.62 -14.78 22.41
C LEU A 64 -0.82 -13.72 23.50
N SER A 65 -1.54 -14.06 24.58
CA SER A 65 -1.80 -13.15 25.69
C SER A 65 -0.53 -12.78 26.45
N ARG A 66 0.45 -13.69 26.53
CA ARG A 66 1.72 -13.44 27.20
C ARG A 66 2.58 -12.46 26.37
N VAL A 67 2.64 -12.67 25.06
CA VAL A 67 3.35 -11.79 24.13
C VAL A 67 2.75 -10.38 24.15
N THR A 68 1.44 -10.25 23.94
CA THR A 68 0.76 -8.94 23.96
C THR A 68 0.85 -8.28 25.33
N GLY A 69 0.73 -9.07 26.41
CA GLY A 69 0.80 -8.58 27.79
C GLY A 69 2.17 -7.97 28.14
N ILE A 70 3.27 -8.62 27.76
CA ILE A 70 4.62 -8.08 28.00
C ILE A 70 4.86 -6.81 27.19
N MET A 71 4.37 -6.78 25.95
CA MET A 71 4.53 -5.60 25.10
C MET A 71 3.76 -4.39 25.65
N ALA A 72 2.51 -4.61 26.08
CA ALA A 72 1.67 -3.58 26.68
C ALA A 72 2.20 -3.11 28.05
N ALA A 73 2.64 -4.03 28.91
CA ALA A 73 3.14 -3.71 30.25
C ALA A 73 4.39 -2.81 30.24
N ARG A 74 5.19 -2.89 29.18
CA ARG A 74 6.39 -2.06 28.99
C ARG A 74 6.14 -0.81 28.13
N GLY A 75 4.91 -0.63 27.63
CA GLY A 75 4.55 0.53 26.81
C GLY A 75 5.17 0.51 25.42
N PHE A 76 5.47 -0.67 24.85
CA PHE A 76 5.90 -0.74 23.45
C PHE A 76 4.70 -0.47 22.53
N ASN A 77 4.90 0.40 21.53
CA ASN A 77 3.85 0.75 20.57
C ASN A 77 3.76 -0.31 19.48
N ILE A 78 2.78 -1.22 19.60
CA ILE A 78 2.49 -2.26 18.61
C ILE A 78 1.62 -1.67 17.51
N ASP A 79 2.15 -1.63 16.28
CA ASP A 79 1.40 -1.21 15.09
C ASP A 79 0.53 -2.36 14.57
N THR A 80 1.10 -3.56 14.53
CA THR A 80 0.36 -4.78 14.19
C THR A 80 0.97 -5.99 14.88
N LEU A 81 0.12 -6.98 15.15
CA LEU A 81 0.53 -8.29 15.60
C LEU A 81 -0.35 -9.33 14.92
N VAL A 82 0.28 -10.26 14.21
CA VAL A 82 -0.40 -11.34 13.51
C VAL A 82 0.15 -12.67 13.98
N ALA A 83 -0.72 -13.54 14.51
CA ALA A 83 -0.37 -14.91 14.84
C ALA A 83 -0.82 -15.85 13.72
N SER A 84 0.13 -16.55 13.13
CA SER A 84 -0.06 -17.45 11.99
C SER A 84 0.35 -18.87 12.37
N LYS A 85 -0.45 -19.86 11.99
CA LYS A 85 -0.05 -21.26 12.11
C LYS A 85 0.96 -21.60 11.01
N THR A 86 1.96 -22.41 11.34
CA THR A 86 2.91 -22.95 10.37
C THR A 86 2.44 -24.33 9.88
N GLU A 87 3.11 -24.88 8.88
CA GLU A 87 2.90 -26.27 8.44
C GLU A 87 3.29 -27.30 9.50
N VAL A 88 4.12 -26.91 10.47
CA VAL A 88 4.56 -27.76 11.57
C VAL A 88 3.54 -27.67 12.71
N PRO A 89 2.91 -28.78 13.12
CA PRO A 89 1.96 -28.77 14.22
C PRO A 89 2.67 -28.38 15.52
N GLY A 90 2.02 -27.56 16.34
CA GLY A 90 2.61 -27.07 17.59
C GLY A 90 3.56 -25.89 17.42
N LEU A 91 3.79 -25.39 16.19
CA LEU A 91 4.59 -24.21 15.91
C LEU A 91 3.75 -23.10 15.27
N SER A 92 3.73 -21.95 15.94
CA SER A 92 3.11 -20.72 15.48
C SER A 92 4.18 -19.67 15.16
N ARG A 93 3.93 -18.88 14.13
CA ARG A 93 4.74 -17.73 13.74
C ARG A 93 3.98 -16.45 14.04
N MET A 94 4.56 -15.57 14.85
CA MET A 94 3.95 -14.30 15.21
C MET A 94 4.77 -13.15 14.64
N THR A 95 4.19 -12.43 13.68
CA THR A 95 4.81 -11.23 13.11
C THR A 95 4.32 -10.01 13.88
N LEU A 96 5.25 -9.25 14.45
CA LEU A 96 5.03 -8.03 15.20
C LEU A 96 5.67 -6.85 14.47
N VAL A 97 4.93 -5.76 14.33
CA VAL A 97 5.46 -4.49 13.85
C VAL A 97 5.44 -3.48 14.98
N LEU A 98 6.61 -2.94 15.29
CA LEU A 98 6.82 -1.97 16.36
C LEU A 98 7.35 -0.67 15.77
N LYS A 99 7.05 0.46 16.44
CA LYS A 99 7.57 1.79 16.08
C LYS A 99 8.36 2.35 17.25
N GLY A 100 9.61 2.72 17.02
CA GLY A 100 10.45 3.29 18.08
C GLY A 100 11.93 3.36 17.71
N PRO A 101 12.77 3.90 18.60
CA PRO A 101 14.22 3.90 18.42
C PRO A 101 14.82 2.49 18.62
N ALA A 102 15.87 2.17 17.87
CA ALA A 102 16.50 0.84 17.86
C ALA A 102 16.83 0.27 19.26
N ILE A 103 17.31 1.11 20.20
CA ILE A 103 17.63 0.68 21.57
C ILE A 103 16.42 0.06 22.29
N ILE A 104 15.23 0.67 22.14
CA ILE A 104 13.99 0.17 22.75
C ILE A 104 13.54 -1.13 22.07
N MET A 105 13.84 -1.28 20.78
CA MET A 105 13.46 -2.46 19.99
C MET A 105 14.34 -3.67 20.29
N GLU A 106 15.65 -3.47 20.51
CA GLU A 106 16.54 -4.51 21.01
C GLU A 106 16.09 -5.02 22.38
N GLN A 107 15.64 -4.11 23.25
CA GLN A 107 15.03 -4.49 24.53
C GLN A 107 13.75 -5.31 24.30
N ALA A 108 12.85 -4.86 23.43
CA ALA A 108 11.63 -5.60 23.12
C ALA A 108 11.93 -7.01 22.61
N LYS A 109 12.90 -7.16 21.69
CA LYS A 109 13.38 -8.45 21.19
C LYS A 109 13.88 -9.35 22.32
N LYS A 110 14.80 -8.85 23.16
CA LYS A 110 15.37 -9.62 24.29
C LYS A 110 14.28 -10.10 25.26
N GLN A 111 13.25 -9.29 25.46
CA GLN A 111 12.14 -9.63 26.36
C GLN A 111 11.18 -10.66 25.78
N LEU A 112 11.06 -10.73 24.46
CA LEU A 112 10.33 -11.79 23.79
C LEU A 112 11.15 -13.09 23.80
N GLU A 113 12.47 -13.03 23.60
CA GLU A 113 13.35 -14.22 23.67
C GLU A 113 13.40 -14.85 25.07
N ASP A 114 13.20 -14.07 26.14
CA ASP A 114 13.17 -14.57 27.52
C ASP A 114 11.90 -15.36 27.86
N LEU A 115 10.89 -15.36 26.97
CA LEU A 115 9.67 -16.12 27.16
C LEU A 115 9.89 -17.61 26.88
N VAL A 116 9.64 -18.45 27.89
CA VAL A 116 9.67 -19.93 27.77
C VAL A 116 8.98 -20.51 26.52
N PRO A 117 7.76 -20.08 26.10
CA PRO A 117 7.11 -20.63 24.91
C PRO A 117 7.68 -20.10 23.58
N ILE A 118 8.60 -19.14 23.59
CA ILE A 118 9.22 -18.58 22.40
C ILE A 118 10.54 -19.30 22.15
N TRP A 119 10.67 -19.85 20.95
CA TRP A 119 11.85 -20.59 20.51
C TRP A 119 12.92 -19.65 19.98
N ALA A 120 12.51 -18.62 19.23
CA ALA A 120 13.40 -17.61 18.68
C ALA A 120 12.64 -16.35 18.28
N VAL A 121 13.33 -15.20 18.27
CA VAL A 121 12.83 -13.94 17.73
C VAL A 121 13.80 -13.45 16.65
N LEU A 122 13.32 -13.37 15.42
CA LEU A 122 14.06 -12.85 14.28
C LEU A 122 13.75 -11.37 14.08
N ASP A 123 14.75 -10.59 13.71
CA ASP A 123 14.58 -9.19 13.33
C ASP A 123 14.74 -9.05 11.81
N TYR A 124 13.68 -8.58 11.15
CA TYR A 124 13.64 -8.38 9.72
C TYR A 124 13.83 -6.92 9.28
N SER A 125 14.06 -6.00 10.20
CA SER A 125 14.14 -4.55 9.93
C SER A 125 15.17 -4.17 8.85
N HIS A 126 16.29 -4.88 8.78
CA HIS A 126 17.36 -4.64 7.79
C HIS A 126 17.50 -5.77 6.76
N THR A 127 16.48 -6.62 6.61
CA THR A 127 16.51 -7.76 5.69
C THR A 127 15.58 -7.53 4.51
N GLN A 128 15.91 -8.10 3.35
CA GLN A 128 14.99 -8.08 2.22
C GLN A 128 13.81 -9.02 2.50
N ILE A 129 12.63 -8.45 2.67
CA ILE A 129 11.41 -9.22 2.98
C ILE A 129 10.32 -9.08 1.92
N ILE A 130 9.39 -10.02 1.95
CA ILE A 130 8.10 -9.96 1.28
C ILE A 130 7.06 -9.65 2.35
N GLU A 131 6.52 -8.44 2.28
CA GLU A 131 5.42 -7.99 3.12
C GLU A 131 4.08 -8.23 2.42
N ARG A 132 3.13 -8.80 3.15
CA ARG A 132 1.75 -9.01 2.70
C ARG A 132 0.77 -8.77 3.82
N GLU A 133 -0.38 -8.24 3.42
CA GLU A 133 -1.53 -8.00 4.26
C GLU A 133 -2.78 -8.24 3.41
N SER A 134 -3.85 -8.68 4.04
CA SER A 134 -5.13 -8.95 3.40
C SER A 134 -6.17 -7.92 3.86
N LEU A 135 -6.89 -7.36 2.89
CA LEU A 135 -8.03 -6.49 3.08
C LEU A 135 -9.27 -7.13 2.47
N LEU A 136 -10.37 -7.12 3.22
CA LEU A 136 -11.72 -7.32 2.73
C LEU A 136 -12.50 -6.04 2.98
N VAL A 137 -13.08 -5.45 1.94
CA VAL A 137 -13.83 -4.19 2.06
C VAL A 137 -15.18 -4.31 1.38
N LYS A 138 -16.22 -3.92 2.11
CA LYS A 138 -17.60 -3.78 1.61
C LYS A 138 -17.85 -2.32 1.30
N VAL A 139 -18.26 -2.04 0.07
CA VAL A 139 -18.41 -0.69 -0.48
C VAL A 139 -19.84 -0.50 -0.98
N SER A 140 -20.40 0.68 -0.75
CA SER A 140 -21.70 1.05 -1.30
C SER A 140 -21.60 1.35 -2.80
N ILE A 141 -22.59 0.88 -3.54
CA ILE A 141 -22.79 1.16 -4.96
C ILE A 141 -23.94 2.17 -5.14
N ALA A 142 -24.83 2.28 -4.15
CA ALA A 142 -25.88 3.29 -4.12
C ALA A 142 -25.32 4.67 -3.82
N LYS A 143 -25.78 5.69 -4.56
CA LYS A 143 -25.29 7.08 -4.49
C LYS A 143 -25.07 7.49 -3.03
N PRO A 144 -23.89 8.04 -2.67
CA PRO A 144 -23.70 8.55 -1.34
C PRO A 144 -24.57 9.79 -1.25
N GLU A 145 -25.75 9.66 -0.66
CA GLU A 145 -26.46 10.83 -0.15
C GLU A 145 -25.50 11.46 0.83
N ILE A 146 -25.00 12.65 0.47
CA ILE A 146 -24.18 13.43 1.37
C ILE A 146 -25.06 13.66 2.58
N GLN A 147 -24.69 13.04 3.70
CA GLN A 147 -25.24 13.37 5.01
C GLN A 147 -24.73 14.77 5.34
N ASP A 148 -25.31 15.79 4.70
CA ASP A 148 -25.21 17.17 5.16
C ASP A 148 -26.01 17.22 6.46
N ASP A 149 -25.32 16.95 7.57
CA ASP A 149 -25.81 17.27 8.91
C ASP A 149 -26.04 18.79 8.98
N GLN A 150 -27.28 19.19 8.74
CA GLN A 150 -27.91 20.43 9.21
C GLN A 150 -27.05 21.72 9.19
N VAL A 151 -26.82 22.34 8.03
CA VAL A 151 -26.83 23.83 7.93
C VAL A 151 -27.38 24.23 6.55
N THR A 152 -28.70 24.25 6.42
CA THR A 152 -29.55 25.20 5.67
C THR A 152 -30.93 24.54 5.48
N ALA A 153 -31.64 24.38 6.59
CA ALA A 153 -33.09 24.36 6.53
C ALA A 153 -33.52 25.75 6.03
N ASP A 154 -33.78 25.85 4.72
CA ASP A 154 -34.60 26.86 4.01
C ASP A 154 -34.01 27.19 2.63
N ALA A 155 -34.10 26.27 1.65
CA ALA A 155 -34.12 26.65 0.21
C ALA A 155 -34.36 25.50 -0.81
N HIS A 156 -34.26 24.21 -0.48
CA HIS A 156 -34.34 23.15 -1.50
C HIS A 156 -35.26 21.97 -1.11
N ALA A 157 -36.52 22.26 -0.81
CA ALA A 157 -37.57 21.25 -0.69
C ALA A 157 -38.44 21.21 -1.96
N ALA A 158 -37.87 20.87 -3.14
CA ALA A 158 -38.67 20.66 -4.37
C ALA A 158 -37.95 19.94 -5.56
N SER A 159 -36.85 19.21 -5.36
CA SER A 159 -36.26 18.31 -6.38
C SER A 159 -35.41 17.29 -5.62
N ASP A 160 -35.77 16.03 -5.42
CA ASP A 160 -36.15 15.04 -6.41
C ASP A 160 -36.76 13.84 -5.66
N ALA A 161 -38.03 13.50 -5.92
CA ALA A 161 -38.64 12.26 -5.41
C ALA A 161 -39.06 11.30 -6.53
N HIS A 162 -38.74 11.64 -7.79
CA HIS A 162 -39.05 10.82 -8.96
C HIS A 162 -37.84 10.77 -9.93
N THR A 163 -36.66 10.42 -9.42
CA THR A 163 -35.66 9.83 -10.33
C THR A 163 -36.23 8.48 -10.79
N ALA A 164 -36.51 8.34 -12.08
CA ALA A 164 -36.99 7.08 -12.64
C ALA A 164 -36.07 5.93 -12.17
N PRO A 165 -36.61 4.75 -11.79
CA PRO A 165 -35.81 3.64 -11.26
C PRO A 165 -34.63 3.26 -12.16
N ASP A 166 -34.77 3.49 -13.47
CA ASP A 166 -33.74 3.27 -14.47
C ASP A 166 -32.48 4.12 -14.26
N ALA A 167 -32.61 5.40 -13.87
CA ALA A 167 -31.46 6.29 -13.74
C ALA A 167 -30.61 5.98 -12.50
N ALA A 168 -31.26 5.66 -11.36
CA ALA A 168 -30.57 5.22 -10.15
C ALA A 168 -29.85 3.87 -10.36
N PHE A 169 -30.47 2.97 -11.13
CA PHE A 169 -29.85 1.70 -11.51
C PHE A 169 -28.64 1.91 -12.42
N LEU A 170 -28.71 2.80 -13.41
CA LEU A 170 -27.59 3.11 -14.30
C LEU A 170 -26.39 3.69 -13.55
N ASP A 171 -26.60 4.65 -12.65
CA ASP A 171 -25.55 5.22 -11.80
C ASP A 171 -24.87 4.14 -10.95
N SER A 172 -25.68 3.26 -10.34
CA SER A 172 -25.17 2.13 -9.57
C SER A 172 -24.30 1.20 -10.42
N GLN A 173 -24.73 0.89 -11.64
CA GLN A 173 -23.94 0.06 -12.57
C GLN A 173 -22.63 0.72 -13.00
N GLU A 174 -22.60 2.05 -13.20
CA GLU A 174 -21.38 2.79 -13.51
C GLU A 174 -20.39 2.76 -12.33
N ARG A 175 -20.88 2.95 -11.11
CA ARG A 175 -20.07 2.89 -9.89
C ARG A 175 -19.51 1.49 -9.66
N LEU A 176 -20.30 0.44 -9.92
CA LEU A 176 -19.83 -0.94 -9.90
C LEU A 176 -18.70 -1.17 -10.92
N ARG A 177 -18.84 -0.68 -12.16
CA ARG A 177 -17.79 -0.78 -13.18
C ARG A 177 -16.50 -0.07 -12.74
N ALA A 178 -16.61 1.13 -12.18
CA ALA A 178 -15.46 1.87 -11.68
C ALA A 178 -14.77 1.14 -10.54
N LEU A 179 -15.52 0.61 -9.57
CA LEU A 179 -14.97 -0.19 -8.46
C LEU A 179 -14.26 -1.45 -8.95
N ARG A 180 -14.84 -2.15 -9.93
CA ARG A 180 -14.21 -3.32 -10.54
C ARG A 180 -12.90 -2.98 -11.23
N GLN A 181 -12.87 -1.91 -12.01
CA GLN A 181 -11.64 -1.44 -12.66
C GLN A 181 -10.56 -1.06 -11.63
N LEU A 182 -10.95 -0.39 -10.55
CA LEU A 182 -10.05 -0.02 -9.46
C LEU A 182 -9.49 -1.27 -8.76
N ALA A 183 -10.35 -2.25 -8.47
CA ALA A 183 -9.93 -3.54 -7.92
C ALA A 183 -8.92 -4.23 -8.85
N ASP A 184 -9.20 -4.30 -10.15
CA ASP A 184 -8.31 -4.93 -11.14
C ASP A 184 -6.93 -4.24 -11.20
N LEU A 185 -6.87 -2.89 -11.17
CA LEU A 185 -5.62 -2.13 -11.13
C LEU A 185 -4.78 -2.41 -9.87
N PHE A 186 -5.44 -2.66 -8.75
CA PHE A 186 -4.78 -3.03 -7.49
C PHE A 186 -4.51 -4.54 -7.38
N SER A 187 -4.86 -5.32 -8.40
CA SER A 187 -4.79 -6.79 -8.39
C SER A 187 -5.66 -7.41 -7.27
N GLY A 188 -6.76 -6.74 -6.93
CA GLY A 188 -7.81 -7.24 -6.04
C GLY A 188 -8.85 -8.07 -6.80
N GLN A 189 -9.78 -8.68 -6.06
CA GLN A 189 -10.86 -9.49 -6.61
C GLN A 189 -12.20 -9.05 -6.04
N VAL A 190 -13.21 -8.93 -6.90
CA VAL A 190 -14.60 -8.75 -6.44
C VAL A 190 -15.13 -10.11 -6.03
N LEU A 191 -15.43 -10.27 -4.75
CA LEU A 191 -15.90 -11.55 -4.17
C LEU A 191 -17.43 -11.66 -4.15
N ASP A 192 -18.12 -10.55 -3.93
CA ASP A 192 -19.58 -10.51 -3.84
C ASP A 192 -20.12 -9.22 -4.46
N VAL A 193 -21.26 -9.33 -5.14
CA VAL A 193 -21.98 -8.22 -5.76
C VAL A 193 -23.45 -8.35 -5.39
N SER A 194 -23.97 -7.37 -4.65
CA SER A 194 -25.37 -7.23 -4.30
C SER A 194 -25.98 -6.02 -5.03
N HIS A 195 -27.26 -5.73 -4.78
CA HIS A 195 -27.98 -4.61 -5.40
C HIS A 195 -27.33 -3.26 -5.06
N ASN A 196 -26.92 -3.09 -3.79
CA ASN A 196 -26.45 -1.81 -3.28
C ASN A 196 -25.00 -1.87 -2.76
N THR A 197 -24.37 -3.05 -2.75
CA THR A 197 -23.06 -3.25 -2.13
C THR A 197 -22.17 -4.17 -2.94
N VAL A 198 -20.86 -3.95 -2.87
CA VAL A 198 -19.84 -4.85 -3.42
C VAL A 198 -18.83 -5.19 -2.34
N VAL A 199 -18.35 -6.43 -2.33
CA VAL A 199 -17.23 -6.85 -1.50
C VAL A 199 -16.01 -7.09 -2.38
N VAL A 200 -14.92 -6.42 -2.04
CA VAL A 200 -13.61 -6.55 -2.72
C VAL A 200 -12.59 -7.11 -1.74
N SER A 201 -11.79 -8.07 -2.20
CA SER A 201 -10.58 -8.52 -1.52
C SER A 201 -9.34 -7.93 -2.18
N LEU A 202 -8.32 -7.64 -1.37
CA LEU A 202 -7.02 -7.16 -1.83
C LEU A 202 -5.91 -7.73 -0.96
N ASN A 203 -4.89 -8.30 -1.59
CA ASN A 203 -3.69 -8.79 -0.90
C ASN A 203 -2.46 -8.03 -1.42
N ALA A 204 -1.89 -7.17 -0.59
CA ALA A 204 -0.75 -6.33 -0.99
C ALA A 204 0.11 -5.90 0.21
N LYS A 205 1.11 -5.04 -0.03
CA LYS A 205 1.82 -4.34 1.05
C LYS A 205 0.89 -3.32 1.71
N SER A 206 1.13 -2.98 2.98
CA SER A 206 0.31 -2.04 3.75
C SER A 206 0.10 -0.69 3.05
N ASP A 207 1.15 -0.09 2.49
CA ASP A 207 1.04 1.20 1.78
C ASP A 207 0.11 1.12 0.55
N ARG A 208 0.12 0.00 -0.16
CA ARG A 208 -0.73 -0.21 -1.35
C ARG A 208 -2.19 -0.42 -0.95
N ILE A 209 -2.44 -1.07 0.18
CA ILE A 209 -3.77 -1.20 0.78
C ILE A 209 -4.30 0.17 1.22
N ASP A 210 -3.46 0.98 1.87
CA ASP A 210 -3.83 2.33 2.30
C ASP A 210 -4.15 3.24 1.11
N ALA A 211 -3.40 3.14 0.01
CA ALA A 211 -3.71 3.82 -1.24
C ALA A 211 -5.05 3.38 -1.84
N PHE A 212 -5.33 2.07 -1.85
CA PHE A 212 -6.61 1.53 -2.32
C PHE A 212 -7.78 2.06 -1.50
N LEU A 213 -7.69 2.01 -0.17
CA LEU A 213 -8.73 2.52 0.72
C LEU A 213 -9.00 4.01 0.52
N LYS A 214 -7.95 4.83 0.29
CA LYS A 214 -8.11 6.26 -0.02
C LYS A 214 -8.91 6.49 -1.31
N LEU A 215 -8.66 5.68 -2.35
CA LEU A 215 -9.34 5.81 -3.64
C LEU A 215 -10.78 5.26 -3.61
N VAL A 216 -11.05 4.26 -2.78
CA VAL A 216 -12.39 3.67 -2.60
C VAL A 216 -13.27 4.49 -1.66
N ARG A 217 -12.68 5.32 -0.78
CA ARG A 217 -13.40 6.15 0.20
C ARG A 217 -14.57 6.97 -0.39
N PRO A 218 -14.46 7.62 -1.56
CA PRO A 218 -15.57 8.39 -2.16
C PRO A 218 -16.77 7.53 -2.56
N PHE A 219 -16.59 6.22 -2.73
CA PHE A 219 -17.71 5.31 -3.02
C PHE A 219 -18.57 5.02 -1.77
N GLY A 220 -18.04 5.27 -0.58
CA GLY A 220 -18.68 4.95 0.69
C GLY A 220 -18.30 3.54 1.15
N ILE A 221 -17.29 3.45 2.02
CA ILE A 221 -16.90 2.20 2.66
C ILE A 221 -17.90 1.90 3.77
N LEU A 222 -18.61 0.78 3.67
CA LEU A 222 -19.57 0.33 4.68
C LEU A 222 -18.87 -0.43 5.81
N GLU A 223 -17.92 -1.29 5.45
CA GLU A 223 -17.20 -2.15 6.38
C GLU A 223 -15.84 -2.52 5.78
N ALA A 224 -14.81 -2.66 6.63
CA ALA A 224 -13.50 -3.14 6.21
C ALA A 224 -12.87 -4.03 7.29
N VAL A 225 -12.25 -5.13 6.85
CA VAL A 225 -11.49 -6.06 7.69
C VAL A 225 -10.09 -6.18 7.13
N ARG A 226 -9.08 -6.03 7.99
CA ARG A 226 -7.67 -6.00 7.63
C ARG A 226 -6.90 -6.97 8.52
N SER A 227 -6.10 -7.87 7.94
CA SER A 227 -5.47 -9.00 8.67
C SER A 227 -4.24 -8.60 9.51
N GLY A 228 -3.65 -7.44 9.26
CA GLY A 228 -2.31 -7.09 9.75
C GLY A 228 -1.19 -7.60 8.84
N LEU A 229 0.05 -7.20 9.16
CA LEU A 229 1.23 -7.50 8.35
C LEU A 229 1.76 -8.92 8.61
N MET A 230 1.90 -9.69 7.55
CA MET A 230 2.73 -10.89 7.48
C MET A 230 4.01 -10.58 6.71
N ALA A 231 5.14 -11.08 7.21
CA ALA A 231 6.44 -10.90 6.59
C ALA A 231 7.17 -12.23 6.43
N MET A 232 7.89 -12.39 5.33
CA MET A 232 8.77 -13.52 5.10
C MET A 232 10.07 -13.03 4.44
N PRO A 233 11.25 -13.48 4.89
CA PRO A 233 12.50 -13.10 4.28
C PRO A 233 12.58 -13.65 2.86
N ARG A 234 13.15 -12.83 1.96
CA ARG A 234 13.48 -13.27 0.60
C ARG A 234 14.75 -14.11 0.67
N SER A 235 14.79 -15.17 -0.12
CA SER A 235 16.06 -15.79 -0.49
C SER A 235 16.87 -14.73 -1.24
N GLY A 236 18.06 -14.39 -0.74
CA GLY A 236 18.92 -13.40 -1.36
C GLY A 236 19.12 -13.74 -2.83
N SER A 237 18.69 -12.85 -3.72
CA SER A 237 18.99 -12.93 -5.16
C SER A 237 20.40 -12.40 -5.44
N GLY A 238 21.33 -12.62 -4.51
CA GLY A 238 22.74 -12.37 -4.76
C GLY A 238 23.19 -13.40 -5.78
N THR A 239 23.57 -12.94 -6.97
CA THR A 239 24.39 -13.81 -7.82
C THR A 239 25.60 -14.21 -6.98
N MET A 240 25.99 -15.48 -7.06
CA MET A 240 27.10 -16.07 -6.30
C MET A 240 28.44 -15.30 -6.45
N PHE A 241 28.49 -14.29 -7.32
CA PHE A 241 29.61 -13.41 -7.65
C PHE A 241 29.68 -12.10 -6.85
N GLU A 242 28.64 -11.68 -6.12
CA GLU A 242 28.68 -10.43 -5.34
C GLU A 242 29.16 -10.64 -3.89
N SER A 243 29.19 -11.87 -3.39
CA SER A 243 29.60 -12.16 -2.00
C SER A 243 31.11 -12.02 -1.74
N GLU A 244 31.94 -11.85 -2.76
CA GLU A 244 33.39 -11.62 -2.59
C GLU A 244 33.79 -10.14 -2.47
N GLN A 245 32.91 -9.18 -2.82
CA GLN A 245 33.26 -7.74 -2.81
C GLN A 245 32.80 -6.99 -1.56
N ALA A 246 32.07 -7.64 -0.65
CA ALA A 246 31.52 -7.01 0.56
C ALA A 246 32.31 -7.35 1.85
N ALA A 247 33.56 -7.80 1.74
CA ALA A 247 34.48 -7.70 2.87
C ALA A 247 34.99 -6.24 2.92
N PRO A 248 34.91 -5.53 4.06
CA PRO A 248 35.45 -4.19 4.15
C PRO A 248 36.96 -4.29 3.94
N HIS A 249 37.45 -3.68 2.86
CA HIS A 249 38.86 -3.33 2.75
C HIS A 249 39.21 -2.51 4.00
N ALA A 250 39.83 -3.15 4.99
CA ALA A 250 40.60 -2.45 5.98
C ALA A 250 41.63 -1.62 5.20
N THR A 251 41.45 -0.31 5.20
CA THR A 251 42.50 0.64 4.85
C THR A 251 43.69 0.34 5.75
N ILE A 252 44.63 -0.44 5.23
CA ILE A 252 45.98 -0.51 5.75
C ILE A 252 46.56 0.87 5.45
N ASN A 253 46.69 1.70 6.49
CA ASN A 253 47.46 2.94 6.41
C ASN A 253 48.88 2.55 5.96
N HIS A 254 49.31 3.08 4.81
CA HIS A 254 50.59 2.73 4.20
C HIS A 254 51.79 3.49 4.82
N ASP A 255 51.63 4.05 6.01
CA ASP A 255 52.65 4.88 6.68
C ASP A 255 53.38 4.18 7.85
N ASP A 256 53.03 2.94 8.19
CA ASP A 256 53.77 2.13 9.18
C ASP A 256 54.54 0.98 8.50
N ALA A 257 55.44 1.32 7.58
CA ALA A 257 56.47 0.39 7.14
C ALA A 257 57.62 0.38 8.15
N PRO A 258 58.01 -0.76 8.75
CA PRO A 258 59.16 -0.81 9.64
C PRO A 258 60.44 -0.55 8.84
N ASP A 259 61.23 0.42 9.30
CA ASP A 259 62.50 0.82 8.70
C ASP A 259 63.50 -0.36 8.67
N LEU A 260 63.76 -0.87 7.46
CA LEU A 260 64.61 -2.04 7.19
C LEU A 260 66.11 -1.71 7.22
N SER A 261 66.49 -0.46 7.53
CA SER A 261 67.89 -0.02 7.56
C SER A 261 68.69 -0.47 8.79
N ASN A 262 68.06 -1.14 9.76
CA ASN A 262 68.66 -1.52 11.04
C ASN A 262 68.89 -3.04 11.24
N LEU A 263 68.86 -3.85 10.18
CA LEU A 263 69.28 -5.24 10.26
C LEU A 263 70.82 -5.35 10.12
N PRO A 264 71.52 -5.99 11.07
CA PRO A 264 72.96 -6.25 10.94
C PRO A 264 73.22 -7.21 9.76
N PRO A 265 74.43 -7.14 9.16
CA PRO A 265 74.78 -7.85 7.93
C PRO A 265 74.76 -9.38 8.06
#